data_AF-A0A7L9S3P8-F1
#
_entry.id   AF-A0A7L9S3P8-F1
#
_cell.length_a   1.000
_cell.length_b   1.000
_cell.length_c   1.000
_cell.angle_alpha   90.00
_cell.angle_beta   90.00
_cell.angle_gamma   90.00
#
_symmetry.space_group_name_H-M   'P 1'
#
loop_
_entity.id
_entity.type
_entity.pdbx_description
1 polymer ?
#
loop_
_entity_poly.entity_id
_entity_poly.type
_entity_poly.pdbx_seq_one_letter_code
_entity_poly.pdbx_strand_id
1 'polypeptide(L)'
;MYRTYGFCFLLMWFSNQLVAYQFEVENVELAGKESPIHEQMTLLAALCYLNNTSEMPRNCLSKDLVINDVDLVYPNSSLTTTGEPVFVQDLMRASRWSDDPTRLSKAGNKRKTALKSIGTTASACVFLRPTWRFPFVYRSDMRRSILGGLFCSSHYGSMQFLHSMSSRSADYSFNPEPMTTSLNKAKAWGSFTMDFFRDKTLKNEDFCSYFEGILNDDTKIAQHEFAQVFKLNSAVLSQGRDKSQFHCNDAVTLRFLFNNECTDPFSSTDCNIIHDDKKLEIAALGALLHMIQDAYSTSHTQRVNDLQPEHINTVYCKTVSEFYEYNAQHKHGVQHADSDKPPISFDESCYQSENPILDPITASAIAIWYAMQTEQPEFSIESFLAKHVYGE
;
A
#
# COMPACT_ATOMS: atom_id res chain seq x y z
N MET A 1 72.03 -26.40 19.98
CA MET A 1 70.88 -27.32 20.02
C MET A 1 69.63 -26.50 20.28
N TYR A 2 68.69 -26.54 19.33
CA TYR A 2 67.31 -26.02 19.28
C TYR A 2 67.02 -24.59 19.78
N ARG A 3 66.86 -23.67 18.80
CA ARG A 3 66.07 -22.44 18.93
C ARG A 3 64.60 -22.77 18.68
N THR A 4 63.76 -22.59 19.69
CA THR A 4 62.29 -22.67 19.60
C THR A 4 61.74 -21.32 19.15
N TYR A 5 61.04 -21.30 18.02
CA TYR A 5 60.21 -20.18 17.58
C TYR A 5 58.85 -20.28 18.29
N GLY A 6 58.55 -19.33 19.18
CA GLY A 6 57.23 -19.15 19.75
C GLY A 6 56.31 -18.46 18.74
N PHE A 7 55.41 -19.23 18.14
CA PHE A 7 54.30 -18.72 17.33
C PHE A 7 53.27 -18.06 18.26
N CYS A 8 53.15 -16.74 18.22
CA CYS A 8 52.03 -16.02 18.83
C CYS A 8 50.79 -16.18 17.96
N PHE A 9 49.84 -17.00 18.41
CA PHE A 9 48.47 -17.00 17.90
C PHE A 9 47.74 -15.77 18.45
N LEU A 10 47.55 -14.76 17.59
CA LEU A 10 46.68 -13.63 17.88
C LEU A 10 45.23 -14.06 17.57
N LEU A 11 44.49 -14.43 18.61
CA LEU A 11 43.04 -14.62 18.57
C LEU A 11 42.39 -13.24 18.40
N MET A 12 41.96 -12.90 17.18
CA MET A 12 41.02 -11.80 16.97
C MET A 12 39.64 -12.24 17.45
N TRP A 13 39.29 -11.81 18.66
CA TRP A 13 37.90 -11.77 19.12
C TRP A 13 37.20 -10.61 18.39
N PHE A 14 36.42 -10.94 17.36
CA PHE A 14 35.38 -10.04 16.88
C PHE A 14 34.24 -10.06 17.89
N SER A 15 34.24 -9.11 18.82
CA SER A 15 33.06 -8.80 19.61
C SER A 15 32.04 -8.16 18.67
N ASN A 16 30.96 -8.88 18.35
CA ASN A 16 29.75 -8.29 17.80
C ASN A 16 29.18 -7.32 18.85
N GLN A 17 29.58 -6.06 18.77
CA GLN A 17 28.90 -5.00 19.51
C GLN A 17 27.56 -4.76 18.81
N LEU A 18 26.50 -5.34 19.37
CA LEU A 18 25.14 -4.85 19.16
C LEU A 18 25.12 -3.40 19.64
N VAL A 19 25.17 -2.46 18.69
CA VAL A 19 24.95 -1.04 18.97
C VAL A 19 23.50 -0.89 19.38
N ALA A 20 23.26 -0.80 20.68
CA ALA A 20 21.95 -0.42 21.21
C ALA A 20 21.76 1.07 20.91
N TYR A 21 20.96 1.37 19.89
CA TYR A 21 20.55 2.74 19.60
C TYR A 21 19.63 3.26 20.72
N GLN A 22 20.04 4.35 21.39
CA GLN A 22 19.16 5.14 22.25
C GLN A 22 18.37 6.11 21.37
N PHE A 23 17.05 5.96 21.33
CA PHE A 23 16.14 6.86 20.62
C PHE A 23 15.57 7.90 21.61
N GLU A 24 15.51 9.17 21.20
CA GLU A 24 14.67 10.16 21.89
C GLU A 24 13.20 9.90 21.52
N VAL A 25 12.35 9.82 22.54
CA VAL A 25 11.00 9.26 22.45
C VAL A 25 9.94 10.33 22.70
N GLU A 26 9.04 10.54 21.73
CA GLU A 26 7.72 11.12 22.01
C GLU A 26 6.71 9.98 22.20
N ASN A 27 6.19 9.83 23.42
CA ASN A 27 5.13 8.87 23.70
C ASN A 27 3.79 9.40 23.17
N VAL A 28 3.19 8.69 22.21
CA VAL A 28 1.81 8.91 21.82
C VAL A 28 0.96 7.80 22.47
N GLU A 29 0.30 8.11 23.58
CA GLU A 29 -0.70 7.20 24.17
C GLU A 29 -1.89 7.06 23.21
N LEU A 30 -1.98 5.94 22.50
CA LEU A 30 -3.19 5.52 21.78
C LEU A 30 -4.14 4.80 22.74
N ALA A 31 -4.60 5.50 23.79
CA ALA A 31 -5.52 4.90 24.76
C ALA A 31 -6.88 4.60 24.11
N GLY A 32 -7.20 3.30 23.95
CA GLY A 32 -8.56 2.80 23.66
C GLY A 32 -9.00 2.81 22.19
N LYS A 33 -8.08 2.96 21.22
CA LYS A 33 -8.37 2.79 19.78
C LYS A 33 -7.78 1.49 19.26
N GLU A 34 -8.32 1.01 18.13
CA GLU A 34 -7.80 -0.12 17.36
C GLU A 34 -6.27 0.03 17.15
N SER A 35 -5.53 -1.08 17.05
CA SER A 35 -4.08 -1.03 16.91
C SER A 35 -3.70 -0.68 15.47
N PRO A 36 -2.85 0.34 15.23
CA PRO A 36 -2.50 0.79 13.89
C PRO A 36 -1.45 -0.14 13.27
N ILE A 37 -1.93 -1.31 12.82
CA ILE A 37 -1.08 -2.44 12.43
C ILE A 37 -0.13 -2.10 11.27
N HIS A 38 -0.58 -1.33 10.29
CA HIS A 38 0.25 -0.88 9.16
C HIS A 38 1.42 -0.03 9.64
N GLU A 39 1.21 0.85 10.61
CA GLU A 39 2.29 1.64 11.21
C GLU A 39 3.25 0.79 12.05
N GLN A 40 2.74 -0.19 12.80
CA GLN A 40 3.58 -1.13 13.55
C GLN A 40 4.47 -1.96 12.61
N MET A 41 3.91 -2.52 11.54
CA MET A 41 4.68 -3.25 10.53
C MET A 41 5.67 -2.34 9.82
N THR A 42 5.28 -1.10 9.49
CA THR A 42 6.17 -0.10 8.88
C THR A 42 7.33 0.28 9.80
N LEU A 43 7.08 0.43 11.11
CA LEU A 43 8.14 0.68 12.10
C LEU A 43 9.12 -0.49 12.15
N LEU A 44 8.63 -1.72 12.24
CA LEU A 44 9.48 -2.92 12.28
C LEU A 44 10.30 -3.08 11.00
N ALA A 45 9.70 -2.78 9.84
CA ALA A 45 10.38 -2.78 8.55
C ALA A 45 11.48 -1.71 8.49
N ALA A 46 11.20 -0.50 8.97
CA ALA A 46 12.15 0.59 9.04
C ALA A 46 13.32 0.26 9.97
N LEU A 47 13.06 -0.33 11.15
CA LEU A 47 14.10 -0.79 12.07
C LEU A 47 14.96 -1.90 11.44
N CYS A 48 14.34 -2.85 10.74
CA CYS A 48 15.08 -3.88 10.02
C CYS A 48 15.98 -3.27 8.94
N TYR A 49 15.48 -2.32 8.16
CA TYR A 49 16.29 -1.60 7.18
C TYR A 49 17.46 -0.85 7.84
N LEU A 50 17.23 -0.11 8.93
CA LEU A 50 18.28 0.62 9.65
C LEU A 50 19.39 -0.29 10.18
N ASN A 51 19.05 -1.53 10.53
CA ASN A 51 20.03 -2.54 10.93
C ASN A 51 20.79 -3.17 9.75
N ASN A 52 20.32 -2.96 8.52
CA ASN A 52 20.86 -3.57 7.30
C ASN A 52 21.14 -2.52 6.22
N THR A 53 21.53 -1.28 6.53
CA THR A 53 21.63 -0.22 5.51
C THR A 53 22.63 -0.52 4.38
N SER A 54 23.63 -1.37 4.64
CA SER A 54 24.68 -1.75 3.68
C SER A 54 24.31 -2.94 2.77
N GLU A 55 23.25 -3.68 3.08
CA GLU A 55 22.86 -4.87 2.33
C GLU A 55 21.33 -5.01 2.25
N MET A 56 20.83 -5.77 1.28
CA MET A 56 19.38 -5.97 1.19
C MET A 56 18.86 -6.69 2.45
N PRO A 57 17.85 -6.15 3.17
CA PRO A 57 17.33 -6.75 4.39
C PRO A 57 16.84 -8.19 4.20
N ARG A 58 17.01 -9.02 5.23
CA ARG A 58 16.56 -10.42 5.27
C ARG A 58 16.10 -10.80 6.67
N ASN A 59 15.15 -11.73 6.77
CA ASN A 59 14.71 -12.34 8.03
C ASN A 59 14.39 -11.30 9.13
N CYS A 60 13.60 -10.28 8.79
CA CYS A 60 13.23 -9.22 9.72
C CYS A 60 12.24 -9.71 10.80
N LEU A 61 11.55 -10.82 10.54
CA LEU A 61 10.64 -11.45 11.48
C LEU A 61 11.39 -12.30 12.51
N SER A 62 11.22 -11.98 13.80
CA SER A 62 11.68 -12.82 14.91
C SER A 62 10.56 -13.73 15.42
N LYS A 63 10.89 -14.96 15.84
CA LYS A 63 9.93 -15.90 16.43
C LYS A 63 9.31 -15.39 17.74
N ASP A 64 10.02 -14.51 18.44
CA ASP A 64 9.57 -13.93 19.71
C ASP A 64 8.82 -12.60 19.50
N LEU A 65 8.58 -12.18 18.25
CA LEU A 65 7.93 -10.91 17.95
C LEU A 65 6.42 -11.01 18.16
N VAL A 66 5.91 -10.30 19.17
CA VAL A 66 4.47 -10.05 19.35
C VAL A 66 4.19 -8.63 18.91
N ILE A 67 3.48 -8.46 17.78
CA ILE A 67 3.27 -7.12 17.20
C ILE A 67 2.42 -6.22 18.13
N ASN A 68 1.51 -6.81 18.90
CA ASN A 68 0.69 -6.06 19.87
C ASN A 68 1.51 -5.44 21.03
N ASP A 69 2.72 -5.94 21.27
CA ASP A 69 3.61 -5.45 22.34
C ASP A 69 4.61 -4.40 21.82
N VAL A 70 4.52 -4.03 20.54
CA VAL A 70 5.36 -2.97 19.97
C VAL A 70 4.77 -1.63 20.36
N ASP A 71 5.34 -1.04 21.42
CA ASP A 71 5.10 0.35 21.77
C ASP A 71 5.44 1.21 20.55
N LEU A 72 4.44 1.97 20.08
CA LEU A 72 4.59 2.93 18.99
C LEU A 72 5.31 4.17 19.49
N VAL A 73 6.58 3.97 19.83
CA VAL A 73 7.55 5.03 19.94
C VAL A 73 7.89 5.42 18.51
N TYR A 74 7.53 6.63 18.10
CA TYR A 74 7.91 7.16 16.81
C TYR A 74 9.37 7.61 16.89
N PRO A 75 10.34 6.82 16.38
CA PRO A 75 11.72 7.25 16.47
C PRO A 75 11.89 8.41 15.50
N ASN A 76 12.50 9.50 15.94
CA ASN A 76 12.91 10.61 15.06
C ASN A 76 14.18 10.24 14.26
N SER A 77 14.23 9.01 13.75
CA SER A 77 15.35 8.44 13.02
C SER A 77 15.16 8.71 11.53
N SER A 78 16.24 9.12 10.86
CA SER A 78 16.27 9.23 9.41
C SER A 78 16.65 7.88 8.79
N LEU A 79 15.93 7.48 7.75
CA LEU A 79 16.24 6.32 6.91
C LEU A 79 17.28 6.66 5.83
N THR A 80 17.44 7.93 5.45
CA THR A 80 18.45 8.32 4.47
C THR A 80 19.78 8.62 5.16
N THR A 81 20.86 8.13 4.54
CA THR A 81 22.24 8.46 4.92
C THR A 81 22.76 9.69 4.16
N THR A 82 22.16 10.01 3.01
CA THR A 82 22.49 11.16 2.16
C THR A 82 21.22 11.79 1.59
N GLY A 83 21.27 13.10 1.30
CA GLY A 83 20.12 13.85 0.75
C GLY A 83 19.12 14.33 1.81
N GLU A 84 17.88 14.59 1.37
CA GLU A 84 16.81 15.01 2.27
C GLU A 84 16.36 13.86 3.18
N PRO A 85 16.18 14.09 4.49
CA PRO A 85 15.82 13.05 5.45
C PRO A 85 14.47 12.42 5.12
N VAL A 86 14.39 11.08 5.22
CA VAL A 86 13.12 10.35 5.30
C VAL A 86 12.98 9.89 6.74
N PHE A 87 12.12 10.55 7.52
CA PHE A 87 11.92 10.17 8.91
C PHE A 87 11.01 8.95 9.03
N VAL A 88 11.35 8.02 9.93
CA VAL A 88 10.52 6.84 10.21
C VAL A 88 9.10 7.25 10.61
N GLN A 89 8.96 8.29 11.42
CA GLN A 89 7.65 8.80 11.82
C GLN A 89 6.78 9.25 10.64
N ASP A 90 7.36 9.96 9.66
CA ASP A 90 6.62 10.40 8.48
C ASP A 90 6.22 9.19 7.61
N LEU A 91 7.09 8.18 7.50
CA LEU A 91 6.80 6.96 6.75
C LEU A 91 5.69 6.13 7.41
N MET A 92 5.69 6.01 8.75
CA MET A 92 4.59 5.37 9.48
C MET A 92 3.28 6.12 9.26
N ARG A 93 3.27 7.46 9.27
CA ARG A 93 2.03 8.21 8.97
C ARG A 93 1.59 8.00 7.52
N ALA A 94 2.53 7.93 6.59
CA ALA A 94 2.27 7.70 5.19
C ALA A 94 1.67 6.32 4.88
N SER A 95 1.96 5.28 5.68
CA SER A 95 1.34 3.96 5.49
C SER A 95 -0.17 3.91 5.82
N ARG A 96 -0.75 5.02 6.30
CA ARG A 96 -2.19 5.18 6.59
C ARG A 96 -3.01 5.53 5.35
N TRP A 97 -2.82 4.83 4.23
CA TRP A 97 -3.59 5.07 3.00
C TRP A 97 -3.51 6.50 2.47
N SER A 98 -2.32 7.10 2.33
CA SER A 98 -2.21 8.44 1.72
C SER A 98 -2.76 8.53 0.28
N ASP A 99 -2.95 7.38 -0.35
CA ASP A 99 -3.52 7.14 -1.67
C ASP A 99 -5.04 6.90 -1.68
N ASP A 100 -5.70 6.79 -0.52
CA ASP A 100 -7.15 6.58 -0.44
C ASP A 100 -7.93 7.88 -0.77
N PRO A 101 -8.68 7.91 -1.90
CA PRO A 101 -9.46 9.07 -2.28
C PRO A 101 -10.60 9.44 -1.31
N THR A 102 -10.98 8.57 -0.38
CA THR A 102 -11.91 8.89 0.73
C THR A 102 -11.39 10.04 1.57
N ARG A 103 -10.08 10.09 1.79
CA ARG A 103 -9.42 11.10 2.62
C ARG A 103 -9.52 12.50 2.01
N LEU A 104 -9.49 12.59 0.68
CA LEU A 104 -9.74 13.83 -0.07
C LEU A 104 -11.12 14.43 0.19
N SER A 105 -12.14 13.58 0.28
CA SER A 105 -13.53 14.03 0.47
C SER A 105 -13.73 14.81 1.78
N LYS A 106 -12.83 14.63 2.74
CA LYS A 106 -12.88 15.20 4.09
C LYS A 106 -11.84 16.30 4.32
N ALA A 107 -10.67 16.21 3.70
CA ALA A 107 -9.68 17.30 3.66
C ALA A 107 -10.29 18.62 3.16
N GLY A 108 -11.30 18.54 2.29
CA GLY A 108 -12.03 19.68 1.70
C GLY A 108 -13.05 20.39 2.60
N ASN A 109 -13.32 19.96 3.85
CA ASN A 109 -14.30 20.65 4.70
C ASN A 109 -13.94 22.13 4.99
N LYS A 110 -12.70 22.56 4.72
CA LYS A 110 -12.25 23.96 4.83
C LYS A 110 -12.22 24.72 3.50
N ARG A 111 -12.34 24.09 2.32
CA ARG A 111 -12.37 24.76 1.01
C ARG A 111 -13.47 24.20 0.09
N LYS A 112 -14.48 25.03 -0.18
CA LYS A 112 -15.66 24.73 -1.03
C LYS A 112 -15.35 24.67 -2.54
N THR A 113 -14.22 24.15 -2.98
CA THR A 113 -13.76 24.26 -4.39
C THR A 113 -13.34 22.91 -4.95
N ALA A 114 -13.80 22.61 -6.17
CA ALA A 114 -13.40 21.55 -7.13
C ALA A 114 -13.18 20.10 -6.60
N LEU A 115 -12.44 19.87 -5.53
CA LEU A 115 -12.19 18.55 -4.94
C LEU A 115 -13.46 17.81 -4.45
N LYS A 116 -14.58 18.51 -4.24
CA LYS A 116 -15.86 17.85 -3.93
C LYS A 116 -16.43 17.02 -5.09
N SER A 117 -16.05 17.26 -6.35
CA SER A 117 -16.50 16.43 -7.48
C SER A 117 -15.71 15.13 -7.61
N ILE A 118 -14.47 15.08 -7.10
CA ILE A 118 -13.66 13.85 -7.01
C ILE A 118 -14.34 12.81 -6.10
N GLY A 119 -14.93 13.30 -5.01
CA GLY A 119 -15.60 12.50 -3.99
C GLY A 119 -17.11 12.60 -4.07
N THR A 120 -17.72 12.15 -5.18
CA THR A 120 -19.16 11.81 -5.15
C THR A 120 -19.38 10.93 -3.92
N THR A 121 -20.07 11.51 -2.93
CA THR A 121 -20.00 11.09 -1.53
C THR A 121 -20.16 9.58 -1.32
N ALA A 122 -19.53 9.00 -0.29
CA ALA A 122 -19.79 7.63 0.17
C ALA A 122 -21.30 7.33 0.25
N SER A 123 -22.11 8.29 0.71
CA SER A 123 -23.58 8.19 0.70
C SER A 123 -24.18 8.09 -0.69
N ALA A 124 -23.63 8.74 -1.72
CA ALA A 124 -24.07 8.55 -3.10
C ALA A 124 -23.65 7.18 -3.65
N CYS A 125 -22.43 6.69 -3.42
CA CYS A 125 -22.06 5.34 -3.89
C CYS A 125 -22.82 4.24 -3.10
N VAL A 126 -23.10 4.43 -1.79
CA VAL A 126 -23.76 3.47 -0.87
C VAL A 126 -25.29 3.55 -0.84
N PHE A 127 -25.93 4.72 -0.82
CA PHE A 127 -27.41 4.86 -0.80
C PHE A 127 -28.06 4.31 -2.06
N LEU A 128 -27.30 4.24 -3.15
CA LEU A 128 -27.77 3.66 -4.40
C LEU A 128 -27.84 2.13 -4.32
N ARG A 129 -27.13 1.47 -3.38
CA ARG A 129 -26.94 0.01 -3.21
C ARG A 129 -28.24 -0.81 -2.96
N PRO A 130 -29.25 -0.36 -2.19
CA PRO A 130 -30.50 -1.13 -1.99
C PRO A 130 -31.45 -1.10 -3.20
N THR A 131 -31.38 -0.07 -4.04
CA THR A 131 -32.26 0.05 -5.22
C THR A 131 -31.88 -0.89 -6.37
N TRP A 132 -30.73 -1.57 -6.29
CA TRP A 132 -30.30 -2.60 -7.26
C TRP A 132 -31.03 -3.93 -7.09
N ARG A 133 -31.68 -4.17 -5.93
CA ARG A 133 -32.45 -5.40 -5.63
C ARG A 133 -33.95 -5.27 -5.89
N PHE A 134 -34.46 -4.09 -6.20
CA PHE A 134 -35.88 -3.89 -6.51
C PHE A 134 -36.10 -3.84 -8.03
N PRO A 135 -36.76 -4.83 -8.65
CA PRO A 135 -36.91 -4.91 -10.11
C PRO A 135 -37.79 -3.81 -10.74
N PHE A 136 -38.43 -2.95 -9.92
CA PHE A 136 -39.42 -1.97 -10.40
C PHE A 136 -38.96 -0.49 -10.35
N VAL A 137 -37.77 -0.18 -9.83
CA VAL A 137 -37.23 1.20 -9.86
C VAL A 137 -35.97 1.23 -10.73
N TYR A 138 -36.16 0.96 -12.02
CA TYR A 138 -35.14 1.10 -13.06
C TYR A 138 -34.90 2.59 -13.39
N ARG A 139 -34.44 3.39 -12.41
CA ARG A 139 -33.88 4.71 -12.74
C ARG A 139 -32.47 4.51 -13.26
N SER A 140 -32.37 4.30 -14.57
CA SER A 140 -31.12 4.17 -15.32
C SER A 140 -30.15 5.32 -15.07
N ASP A 141 -30.63 6.51 -14.68
CA ASP A 141 -29.82 7.67 -14.29
C ASP A 141 -29.06 7.56 -12.96
N MET A 142 -29.44 6.65 -12.06
CA MET A 142 -28.77 6.48 -10.77
C MET A 142 -27.59 5.51 -10.82
N ARG A 143 -27.67 4.42 -11.61
CA ARG A 143 -26.50 3.54 -11.90
C ARG A 143 -25.35 4.31 -12.56
N ARG A 144 -25.71 5.44 -13.14
CA ARG A 144 -24.99 6.29 -14.05
C ARG A 144 -24.05 7.28 -13.32
N SER A 145 -24.37 7.73 -12.10
CA SER A 145 -23.57 8.73 -11.34
C SER A 145 -22.48 8.17 -10.42
N ILE A 146 -22.44 6.84 -10.19
CA ILE A 146 -21.37 6.14 -9.43
C ILE A 146 -20.10 5.93 -10.30
N LEU A 147 -20.21 6.17 -11.61
CA LEU A 147 -19.29 5.68 -12.65
C LEU A 147 -18.05 6.54 -12.94
N GLY A 148 -17.63 7.48 -12.08
CA GLY A 148 -16.62 8.41 -12.55
C GLY A 148 -15.74 9.17 -11.57
N GLY A 149 -15.78 8.87 -10.27
CA GLY A 149 -14.88 9.50 -9.31
C GLY A 149 -13.85 8.50 -8.80
N LEU A 150 -12.63 8.96 -8.51
CA LEU A 150 -11.57 8.14 -7.90
C LEU A 150 -12.05 7.43 -6.63
N PHE A 151 -12.91 8.09 -5.84
CA PHE A 151 -13.52 7.50 -4.65
C PHE A 151 -14.37 6.26 -4.96
N CYS A 152 -15.37 6.36 -5.86
CA CYS A 152 -16.20 5.18 -6.14
C CYS A 152 -15.36 4.09 -6.84
N SER A 153 -14.32 4.47 -7.60
CA SER A 153 -13.41 3.50 -8.23
C SER A 153 -12.58 2.72 -7.20
N SER A 154 -12.03 3.40 -6.17
CA SER A 154 -11.18 2.76 -5.16
C SER A 154 -11.95 1.90 -4.17
N HIS A 155 -13.23 2.16 -3.94
CA HIS A 155 -14.02 1.38 -2.97
C HIS A 155 -14.96 0.36 -3.62
N TYR A 156 -15.35 0.59 -4.87
CA TYR A 156 -16.42 -0.17 -5.52
C TYR A 156 -16.16 -0.49 -7.00
N GLY A 157 -14.98 -0.17 -7.53
CA GLY A 157 -14.67 -0.25 -8.96
C GLY A 157 -13.29 -0.81 -9.27
N SER A 158 -12.67 -0.26 -10.32
CA SER A 158 -11.44 -0.79 -10.93
C SER A 158 -10.16 -0.46 -10.17
N MET A 159 -10.22 0.41 -9.16
CA MET A 159 -9.12 0.75 -8.25
C MET A 159 -9.22 0.04 -6.90
N GLN A 160 -10.18 -0.86 -6.72
CA GLN A 160 -10.38 -1.54 -5.44
C GLN A 160 -9.18 -2.42 -5.03
N PHE A 161 -8.32 -2.79 -5.99
CA PHE A 161 -7.06 -3.46 -5.70
C PHE A 161 -6.15 -2.67 -4.72
N LEU A 162 -6.30 -1.35 -4.63
CA LEU A 162 -5.55 -0.51 -3.69
C LEU A 162 -5.92 -0.78 -2.22
N HIS A 163 -7.10 -1.34 -1.95
CA HIS A 163 -7.63 -1.52 -0.58
C HIS A 163 -8.14 -2.94 -0.31
N SER A 164 -8.30 -3.78 -1.32
CA SER A 164 -8.66 -5.18 -1.12
C SER A 164 -7.94 -6.16 -2.04
N MET A 165 -6.92 -5.73 -2.78
CA MET A 165 -6.12 -6.55 -3.72
C MET A 165 -6.86 -7.12 -4.94
N SER A 166 -8.19 -7.13 -4.95
CA SER A 166 -9.01 -7.41 -6.13
C SER A 166 -9.73 -6.16 -6.61
N SER A 167 -10.00 -6.08 -7.91
CA SER A 167 -10.91 -5.08 -8.45
C SER A 167 -12.16 -5.71 -9.01
N ARG A 168 -13.23 -4.93 -9.08
CA ARG A 168 -14.35 -5.28 -9.93
C ARG A 168 -13.98 -4.98 -11.38
N SER A 169 -14.35 -5.87 -12.29
CA SER A 169 -14.15 -5.66 -13.74
C SER A 169 -14.67 -4.28 -14.17
N ALA A 170 -13.92 -3.59 -15.04
CA ALA A 170 -14.22 -2.25 -15.55
C ALA A 170 -15.55 -2.15 -16.33
N ASP A 171 -16.09 -3.29 -16.76
CA ASP A 171 -17.41 -3.40 -17.38
C ASP A 171 -18.56 -3.47 -16.36
N TYR A 172 -18.26 -3.45 -15.05
CA TYR A 172 -19.19 -3.57 -13.94
C TYR A 172 -20.06 -4.85 -14.01
N SER A 173 -19.63 -5.87 -14.75
CA SER A 173 -20.21 -7.19 -14.66
C SER A 173 -20.14 -7.70 -13.21
N PHE A 174 -21.00 -8.66 -12.86
CA PHE A 174 -20.92 -9.33 -11.56
C PHE A 174 -19.79 -10.38 -11.53
N ASN A 175 -19.01 -10.47 -12.61
CA ASN A 175 -17.91 -11.41 -12.68
C ASN A 175 -16.70 -10.81 -11.96
N PRO A 176 -16.02 -11.60 -11.12
CA PRO A 176 -14.76 -11.17 -10.54
C PRO A 176 -13.75 -10.88 -11.64
N GLU A 177 -12.91 -9.87 -11.43
CA GLU A 177 -11.76 -9.63 -12.31
C GLU A 177 -10.81 -10.84 -12.28
N PRO A 178 -10.19 -11.23 -13.40
CA PRO A 178 -9.17 -12.26 -13.38
C PRO A 178 -8.04 -11.91 -12.42
N MET A 179 -7.60 -12.88 -11.60
CA MET A 179 -6.51 -12.68 -10.64
C MET A 179 -5.24 -12.08 -11.29
N THR A 180 -4.93 -12.50 -12.52
CA THR A 180 -3.79 -11.99 -13.28
C THR A 180 -3.91 -10.49 -13.58
N THR A 181 -5.12 -9.99 -13.84
CA THR A 181 -5.37 -8.56 -14.06
C THR A 181 -5.15 -7.76 -12.77
N SER A 182 -5.72 -8.21 -11.65
CA SER A 182 -5.52 -7.54 -10.36
C SER A 182 -4.04 -7.57 -9.92
N LEU A 183 -3.34 -8.69 -10.14
CA LEU A 183 -1.90 -8.81 -9.90
C LEU A 183 -1.09 -7.81 -10.73
N ASN A 184 -1.39 -7.71 -12.03
CA ASN A 184 -0.68 -6.76 -12.91
C ASN A 184 -0.91 -5.31 -12.47
N LYS A 185 -2.12 -4.97 -12.02
CA LYS A 185 -2.41 -3.64 -11.46
C LYS A 185 -1.62 -3.38 -10.18
N ALA A 186 -1.56 -4.34 -9.27
CA ALA A 186 -0.80 -4.21 -8.03
C ALA A 186 0.71 -4.04 -8.29
N LYS A 187 1.28 -4.85 -9.20
CA LYS A 187 2.68 -4.71 -9.63
C LYS A 187 2.94 -3.34 -10.25
N ALA A 188 2.10 -2.90 -11.18
CA ALA A 188 2.23 -1.59 -11.84
C ALA A 188 2.07 -0.42 -10.85
N TRP A 189 1.18 -0.53 -9.86
CA TRP A 189 1.08 0.46 -8.78
C TRP A 189 2.34 0.52 -7.93
N GLY A 190 2.92 -0.64 -7.60
CA GLY A 190 4.19 -0.69 -6.88
C GLY A 190 5.36 -0.08 -7.65
N SER A 191 5.39 -0.28 -8.96
CA SER A 191 6.30 0.39 -9.90
C SER A 191 6.10 1.90 -9.87
N PHE A 192 4.86 2.34 -10.09
CA PHE A 192 4.49 3.76 -10.14
C PHE A 192 4.81 4.51 -8.84
N THR A 193 4.48 3.94 -7.68
CA THR A 193 4.76 4.55 -6.37
C THR A 193 6.26 4.64 -6.09
N MET A 194 7.03 3.63 -6.47
CA MET A 194 8.49 3.66 -6.37
C MET A 194 9.10 4.73 -7.29
N ASP A 195 8.64 4.81 -8.54
CA ASP A 195 9.06 5.84 -9.49
C ASP A 195 8.67 7.24 -8.98
N PHE A 196 7.48 7.41 -8.41
CA PHE A 196 7.03 8.66 -7.81
C PHE A 196 7.89 9.09 -6.62
N PHE A 197 8.33 8.14 -5.80
CA PHE A 197 9.27 8.43 -4.70
C PHE A 197 10.63 8.89 -5.22
N ARG A 198 11.16 8.28 -6.30
CA ARG A 198 12.53 8.50 -6.77
C ARG A 198 12.66 9.63 -7.78
N ASP A 199 11.67 9.79 -8.66
CA ASP A 199 11.64 10.81 -9.69
C ASP A 199 10.93 12.07 -9.21
N LYS A 200 11.73 13.10 -8.92
CA LYS A 200 11.24 14.40 -8.46
C LYS A 200 10.37 15.13 -9.49
N THR A 201 10.48 14.78 -10.77
CA THR A 201 9.74 15.43 -11.86
C THR A 201 8.33 14.87 -12.01
N LEU A 202 8.14 13.57 -11.74
CA LEU A 202 6.88 12.86 -11.96
C LEU A 202 5.69 13.52 -11.26
N LYS A 203 5.90 14.06 -10.06
CA LYS A 203 4.86 14.74 -9.28
C LYS A 203 4.18 15.85 -10.08
N ASN A 204 4.95 16.62 -10.85
CA ASN A 204 4.47 17.79 -11.57
C ASN A 204 3.91 17.44 -12.95
N GLU A 205 3.96 16.17 -13.36
CA GLU A 205 3.33 15.73 -14.59
C GLU A 205 1.81 15.85 -14.52
N ASP A 206 1.22 16.23 -15.64
CA ASP A 206 -0.22 16.28 -15.81
C ASP A 206 -0.80 14.86 -15.65
N PHE A 207 -1.79 14.74 -14.77
CA PHE A 207 -2.35 13.47 -14.34
C PHE A 207 -2.88 12.66 -15.53
N CYS A 208 -3.68 13.27 -16.41
CA CYS A 208 -4.31 12.54 -17.51
C CYS A 208 -3.32 12.26 -18.63
N SER A 209 -2.44 13.21 -18.95
CA SER A 209 -1.41 13.03 -19.97
C SER A 209 -0.46 11.88 -19.61
N TYR A 210 -0.11 11.72 -18.32
CA TYR A 210 0.73 10.60 -17.87
C TYR A 210 0.10 9.24 -18.18
N PHE A 211 -1.13 9.01 -17.70
CA PHE A 211 -1.81 7.73 -17.90
C PHE A 211 -2.20 7.49 -19.37
N GLU A 212 -2.57 8.53 -20.12
CA GLU A 212 -2.77 8.41 -21.57
C GLU A 212 -1.46 8.06 -22.29
N GLY A 213 -0.32 8.62 -21.85
CA GLY A 213 1.00 8.27 -22.33
C GLY A 213 1.31 6.78 -22.18
N ILE A 214 1.00 6.19 -21.01
CA ILE A 214 1.14 4.74 -20.78
C ILE A 214 0.27 3.94 -21.76
N LEU A 215 -0.98 4.32 -21.95
CA LEU A 215 -1.91 3.62 -22.83
C LEU A 215 -1.54 3.70 -24.31
N ASN A 216 -0.82 4.74 -24.72
CA ASN A 216 -0.37 4.96 -26.09
C ASN A 216 1.05 4.41 -26.34
N ASP A 217 1.71 3.88 -25.31
CA ASP A 217 3.05 3.30 -25.39
C ASP A 217 2.96 1.77 -25.40
N ASP A 218 3.17 1.16 -26.57
CA ASP A 218 3.16 -0.29 -26.76
C ASP A 218 4.25 -1.02 -25.95
N THR A 219 5.30 -0.30 -25.51
CA THR A 219 6.35 -0.88 -24.65
C THR A 219 5.91 -1.02 -23.19
N LYS A 220 4.82 -0.35 -22.80
CA LYS A 220 4.25 -0.35 -21.44
C LYS A 220 2.97 -1.18 -21.32
N ILE A 221 2.78 -2.18 -22.19
CA ILE A 221 1.56 -3.00 -22.24
C ILE A 221 1.21 -3.65 -20.89
N ALA A 222 2.21 -4.02 -20.09
CA ALA A 222 2.01 -4.57 -18.75
C ALA A 222 1.33 -3.59 -17.77
N GLN A 223 1.45 -2.29 -18.02
CA GLN A 223 0.89 -1.20 -17.21
C GLN A 223 -0.44 -0.69 -17.78
N HIS A 224 -0.92 -1.19 -18.92
CA HIS A 224 -2.15 -0.70 -19.55
C HIS A 224 -3.37 -0.93 -18.66
N GLU A 225 -3.51 -2.11 -18.06
CA GLU A 225 -4.61 -2.42 -17.12
C GLU A 225 -4.64 -1.46 -15.93
N PHE A 226 -3.47 -1.08 -15.44
CA PHE A 226 -3.31 -0.08 -14.40
C PHE A 226 -3.70 1.31 -14.90
N ALA A 227 -3.16 1.78 -16.02
CA ALA A 227 -3.50 3.11 -16.54
C ALA A 227 -5.00 3.24 -16.90
N GLN A 228 -5.65 2.15 -17.31
CA GLN A 228 -7.09 2.13 -17.59
C GLN A 228 -7.96 2.44 -16.36
N VAL A 229 -7.48 2.18 -15.13
CA VAL A 229 -8.27 2.44 -13.90
C VAL A 229 -8.50 3.95 -13.67
N PHE A 230 -7.63 4.78 -14.23
CA PHE A 230 -7.69 6.24 -14.15
C PHE A 230 -8.37 6.88 -15.36
N LYS A 231 -8.85 6.08 -16.32
CA LYS A 231 -9.56 6.56 -17.50
C LYS A 231 -11.07 6.48 -17.29
N LEU A 232 -11.78 7.51 -17.76
CA LEU A 232 -13.23 7.46 -17.91
C LEU A 232 -13.62 6.32 -18.87
N ASN A 233 -14.47 5.41 -18.39
CA ASN A 233 -15.05 4.37 -19.24
C ASN A 233 -15.75 5.04 -20.45
N SER A 234 -15.43 4.59 -21.67
CA SER A 234 -15.97 5.15 -22.92
C SER A 234 -17.50 5.07 -23.02
N ALA A 235 -18.12 4.10 -22.33
CA ALA A 235 -19.57 4.01 -22.18
C ALA A 235 -20.17 5.13 -21.31
N VAL A 236 -19.36 5.77 -20.45
CA VAL A 236 -19.72 6.95 -19.66
C VAL A 236 -19.58 8.21 -20.52
N LEU A 237 -18.53 8.30 -21.32
CA LEU A 237 -18.28 9.41 -22.25
C LEU A 237 -19.36 9.50 -23.35
N SER A 238 -19.81 8.36 -23.89
CA SER A 238 -20.85 8.31 -24.94
C SER A 238 -22.24 8.76 -24.47
N GLN A 239 -22.44 8.94 -23.15
CA GLN A 239 -23.69 9.40 -22.54
C GLN A 239 -23.73 10.91 -22.27
N GLY A 240 -22.78 11.69 -22.82
CA GLY A 240 -22.76 13.14 -22.69
C GLY A 240 -22.38 13.65 -21.29
N ARG A 241 -21.70 12.83 -20.48
CA ARG A 241 -21.12 13.30 -19.22
C ARG A 241 -19.83 14.06 -19.45
N ASP A 242 -19.67 15.09 -18.64
CA ASP A 242 -18.51 15.96 -18.62
C ASP A 242 -17.27 15.22 -18.08
N LYS A 243 -16.12 15.40 -18.74
CA LYS A 243 -14.80 14.87 -18.36
C LYS A 243 -14.33 15.36 -16.99
N SER A 244 -15.04 16.31 -16.39
CA SER A 244 -14.76 16.88 -15.06
C SER A 244 -14.78 15.87 -13.90
N GLN A 245 -15.30 14.65 -14.06
CA GLN A 245 -15.38 13.68 -12.95
C GLN A 245 -14.00 13.08 -12.54
N PHE A 246 -13.05 12.98 -13.47
CA PHE A 246 -11.63 12.67 -13.21
C PHE A 246 -10.73 13.88 -13.41
N HIS A 247 -11.32 15.07 -13.57
CA HIS A 247 -10.59 16.34 -13.68
C HIS A 247 -9.54 16.43 -14.80
N CYS A 248 -9.65 15.66 -15.90
CA CYS A 248 -8.77 15.84 -17.08
C CYS A 248 -8.91 17.20 -17.78
N ASN A 249 -9.79 18.07 -17.31
CA ASN A 249 -9.95 19.45 -17.80
C ASN A 249 -9.35 20.49 -16.84
N ASP A 250 -9.03 20.10 -15.61
CA ASP A 250 -8.37 20.95 -14.63
C ASP A 250 -6.89 20.54 -14.62
N ALA A 251 -5.96 21.48 -14.54
CA ALA A 251 -4.52 21.18 -14.52
C ALA A 251 -4.11 20.47 -13.22
N VAL A 252 -4.54 19.23 -13.05
CA VAL A 252 -4.27 18.34 -11.92
C VAL A 252 -3.01 17.57 -12.25
N THR A 253 -2.05 17.60 -11.33
CA THR A 253 -0.81 16.84 -11.47
C THR A 253 -0.86 15.56 -10.66
N LEU A 254 0.08 14.63 -10.89
CA LEU A 254 0.17 13.37 -10.16
C LEU A 254 0.33 13.54 -8.63
N ARG A 255 0.81 14.71 -8.15
CA ARG A 255 0.83 15.09 -6.72
C ARG A 255 -0.46 14.77 -6.00
N PHE A 256 -1.57 14.98 -6.68
CA PHE A 256 -2.89 14.87 -6.10
C PHE A 256 -3.20 13.45 -5.57
N LEU A 257 -2.56 12.39 -6.09
CA LEU A 257 -2.75 11.03 -5.60
C LEU A 257 -2.25 10.83 -4.16
N PHE A 258 -1.22 11.57 -3.74
CA PHE A 258 -0.53 11.34 -2.47
C PHE A 258 -0.58 12.55 -1.52
N ASN A 259 -1.36 13.59 -1.86
CA ASN A 259 -1.33 14.85 -1.13
C ASN A 259 -2.22 14.90 0.11
N ASN A 260 -2.64 13.77 0.67
CA ASN A 260 -3.48 13.74 1.87
C ASN A 260 -2.77 13.04 3.02
N GLU A 261 -2.79 13.70 4.16
CA GLU A 261 -2.31 13.16 5.43
C GLU A 261 -3.43 13.31 6.46
N CYS A 262 -3.90 12.21 7.04
CA CYS A 262 -4.87 12.28 8.13
C CYS A 262 -4.22 11.95 9.47
N THR A 263 -4.64 12.68 10.50
CA THR A 263 -4.08 12.50 11.85
C THR A 263 -4.57 11.21 12.51
N ASP A 264 -5.80 10.81 12.20
CA ASP A 264 -6.40 9.57 12.70
C ASP A 264 -6.13 8.42 11.71
N PRO A 265 -5.52 7.31 12.17
CA PRO A 265 -5.29 6.14 11.32
C PRO A 265 -6.58 5.47 10.84
N PHE A 266 -7.64 5.49 11.65
CA PHE A 266 -8.89 4.76 11.39
C PHE A 266 -10.01 5.64 10.86
N SER A 267 -9.85 6.96 10.93
CA SER A 267 -10.88 7.89 10.48
C SER A 267 -10.33 8.97 9.57
N SER A 268 -11.05 9.23 8.48
CA SER A 268 -10.73 10.35 7.59
C SER A 268 -11.31 11.67 8.09
N THR A 269 -11.62 11.83 9.38
CA THR A 269 -12.37 13.02 9.85
C THR A 269 -11.54 14.30 9.85
N ASP A 270 -10.23 14.19 10.03
CA ASP A 270 -9.30 15.32 10.02
C ASP A 270 -8.08 14.99 9.14
N CYS A 271 -8.06 15.57 7.94
CA CYS A 271 -7.02 15.37 6.94
C CYS A 271 -6.52 16.72 6.43
N ASN A 272 -5.21 16.81 6.26
CA ASN A 272 -4.50 17.97 5.74
C ASN A 272 -3.98 17.70 4.33
N ILE A 273 -3.78 18.77 3.56
CA ILE A 273 -3.15 18.70 2.24
C ILE A 273 -1.63 18.82 2.42
N ILE A 274 -0.90 17.83 1.92
CA ILE A 274 0.55 17.84 1.86
C ILE A 274 0.99 18.76 0.72
N HIS A 275 1.69 19.83 1.07
CA HIS A 275 2.30 20.74 0.10
C HIS A 275 3.78 20.46 -0.13
N ASP A 276 4.43 19.84 0.84
CA ASP A 276 5.86 19.55 0.81
C ASP A 276 6.17 18.37 -0.12
N ASP A 277 7.13 18.59 -1.02
CA ASP A 277 7.51 17.62 -2.05
C ASP A 277 8.08 16.34 -1.46
N LYS A 278 8.84 16.45 -0.36
CA LYS A 278 9.47 15.30 0.27
C LYS A 278 8.43 14.44 0.96
N LYS A 279 7.48 15.05 1.67
CA LYS A 279 6.34 14.34 2.26
C LYS A 279 5.47 13.65 1.21
N LEU A 280 5.32 14.21 0.01
CA LEU A 280 4.63 13.53 -1.10
C LEU A 280 5.38 12.29 -1.59
N GLU A 281 6.71 12.33 -1.66
CA GLU A 281 7.52 11.14 -1.95
C GLU A 281 7.26 10.08 -0.88
N ILE A 282 7.40 10.47 0.39
CA ILE A 282 7.19 9.57 1.53
C ILE A 282 5.78 8.97 1.53
N ALA A 283 4.76 9.76 1.18
CA ALA A 283 3.38 9.30 0.97
C ALA A 283 3.29 8.20 -0.10
N ALA A 284 3.93 8.37 -1.26
CA ALA A 284 3.97 7.34 -2.29
C ALA A 284 4.65 6.05 -1.81
N LEU A 285 5.77 6.14 -1.09
CA LEU A 285 6.41 4.97 -0.49
C LEU A 285 5.50 4.31 0.56
N GLY A 286 4.82 5.11 1.40
CA GLY A 286 3.86 4.61 2.38
C GLY A 286 2.71 3.83 1.74
N ALA A 287 2.19 4.29 0.59
CA ALA A 287 1.17 3.58 -0.19
C ALA A 287 1.67 2.22 -0.72
N LEU A 288 2.93 2.12 -1.15
CA LEU A 288 3.56 0.84 -1.51
C LEU A 288 3.65 -0.11 -0.31
N LEU A 289 4.16 0.38 0.83
CA LEU A 289 4.27 -0.44 2.04
C LEU A 289 2.91 -0.94 2.51
N HIS A 290 1.92 -0.06 2.46
CA HIS A 290 0.55 -0.38 2.76
C HIS A 290 0.02 -1.52 1.85
N MET A 291 0.18 -1.40 0.53
CA MET A 291 -0.22 -2.45 -0.41
C MET A 291 0.49 -3.78 -0.13
N ILE A 292 1.79 -3.75 0.18
CA ILE A 292 2.54 -4.97 0.54
C ILE A 292 1.91 -5.62 1.78
N GLN A 293 1.58 -4.84 2.81
CA GLN A 293 1.01 -5.33 4.06
C GLN A 293 -0.39 -5.92 3.86
N ASP A 294 -1.26 -5.24 3.11
CA ASP A 294 -2.61 -5.72 2.79
C ASP A 294 -2.60 -7.03 1.99
N ALA A 295 -1.55 -7.27 1.20
CA ALA A 295 -1.40 -8.53 0.45
C ALA A 295 -1.27 -9.76 1.36
N TYR A 296 -1.04 -9.60 2.67
CA TYR A 296 -0.97 -10.71 3.63
C TYR A 296 -2.23 -10.84 4.50
N SER A 297 -3.16 -9.89 4.42
CA SER A 297 -4.43 -10.02 5.11
C SER A 297 -5.29 -11.08 4.47
N THR A 298 -5.90 -11.95 5.28
CA THR A 298 -6.84 -12.97 4.80
C THR A 298 -8.20 -12.40 4.40
N SER A 299 -8.48 -11.13 4.69
CA SER A 299 -9.64 -10.41 4.14
C SER A 299 -9.41 -9.92 2.71
N HIS A 300 -8.16 -9.85 2.25
CA HIS A 300 -7.81 -9.32 0.92
C HIS A 300 -7.28 -10.40 -0.02
N THR A 301 -6.62 -11.42 0.53
CA THR A 301 -6.00 -12.48 -0.26
C THR A 301 -6.28 -13.86 0.32
N GLN A 302 -6.37 -14.85 -0.56
CA GLN A 302 -6.33 -16.26 -0.17
C GLN A 302 -4.91 -16.80 -0.35
N ARG A 303 -4.33 -17.33 0.73
CA ARG A 303 -3.01 -18.01 0.70
C ARG A 303 -3.05 -19.42 1.26
N VAL A 304 -4.16 -19.79 1.91
CA VAL A 304 -4.44 -21.12 2.45
C VAL A 304 -5.86 -21.53 2.11
N ASN A 305 -6.08 -22.83 1.92
CA ASN A 305 -7.42 -23.40 1.80
C ASN A 305 -7.99 -23.65 3.20
N ASP A 306 -9.33 -23.58 3.31
CA ASP A 306 -10.06 -23.94 4.53
C ASP A 306 -9.60 -23.20 5.80
N LEU A 307 -9.45 -21.87 5.69
CA LEU A 307 -9.09 -21.00 6.81
C LEU A 307 -10.06 -21.18 7.98
N GLN A 308 -9.54 -21.64 9.13
CA GLN A 308 -10.35 -21.76 10.33
C GLN A 308 -10.54 -20.38 10.98
N PRO A 309 -11.70 -20.12 11.64
CA PRO A 309 -11.98 -18.82 12.26
C PRO A 309 -10.93 -18.34 13.26
N GLU A 310 -10.30 -19.24 14.01
CA GLU A 310 -9.25 -18.93 14.98
C GLU A 310 -7.92 -18.48 14.33
N HIS A 311 -7.76 -18.68 13.02
CA HIS A 311 -6.58 -18.30 12.25
C HIS A 311 -6.83 -17.12 11.31
N ILE A 312 -7.97 -16.44 11.44
CA ILE A 312 -8.44 -15.35 10.55
C ILE A 312 -7.52 -14.11 10.51
N ASN A 313 -6.56 -14.02 11.42
CA ASN A 313 -5.55 -12.98 11.50
C ASN A 313 -4.17 -13.62 11.71
N THR A 314 -3.94 -14.78 11.08
CA THR A 314 -2.61 -15.37 10.92
C THR A 314 -2.01 -14.91 9.59
N VAL A 315 -0.75 -14.48 9.60
CA VAL A 315 -0.02 -14.17 8.36
C VAL A 315 0.55 -15.45 7.76
N TYR A 316 0.27 -15.67 6.48
CA TYR A 316 0.79 -16.81 5.72
C TYR A 316 1.75 -16.34 4.63
N CYS A 317 2.96 -16.89 4.60
CA CYS A 317 3.96 -16.60 3.57
C CYS A 317 3.88 -17.67 2.48
N LYS A 318 2.72 -17.77 1.81
CA LYS A 318 2.43 -18.76 0.76
C LYS A 318 1.87 -18.05 -0.47
N THR A 319 1.94 -18.68 -1.64
CA THR A 319 1.47 -18.09 -2.91
C THR A 319 0.02 -17.65 -2.78
N VAL A 320 -0.30 -16.47 -3.31
CA VAL A 320 -1.68 -16.02 -3.39
C VAL A 320 -2.42 -16.87 -4.42
N SER A 321 -3.51 -17.50 -4.01
CA SER A 321 -4.38 -18.27 -4.90
C SER A 321 -5.59 -17.49 -5.40
N GLU A 322 -6.01 -16.46 -4.66
CA GLU A 322 -7.16 -15.61 -5.02
C GLU A 322 -7.04 -14.22 -4.38
N PHE A 323 -7.59 -13.21 -5.05
CA PHE A 323 -7.76 -11.86 -4.50
C PHE A 323 -9.24 -11.58 -4.25
N TYR A 324 -9.56 -10.91 -3.13
CA TYR A 324 -10.94 -10.68 -2.72
C TYR A 324 -11.42 -9.24 -2.97
N GLU A 325 -12.65 -9.08 -3.43
CA GLU A 325 -13.29 -7.76 -3.50
C GLU A 325 -13.85 -7.37 -2.13
N TYR A 326 -13.87 -6.08 -1.80
CA TYR A 326 -14.42 -5.52 -0.55
C TYR A 326 -15.83 -6.04 -0.18
N ASN A 327 -16.66 -6.37 -1.18
CA ASN A 327 -18.03 -6.86 -0.98
C ASN A 327 -18.14 -8.38 -0.84
N ALA A 328 -17.10 -9.11 -1.21
CA ALA A 328 -17.01 -10.57 -1.12
C ALA A 328 -16.34 -11.02 0.17
N GLN A 329 -15.64 -10.15 0.90
CA GLN A 329 -14.88 -10.48 2.12
C GLN A 329 -15.75 -11.23 3.15
N HIS A 330 -16.98 -10.76 3.39
CA HIS A 330 -17.92 -11.44 4.29
C HIS A 330 -18.47 -12.77 3.79
N LYS A 331 -18.43 -13.03 2.48
CA LYS A 331 -19.00 -14.24 1.87
C LYS A 331 -18.17 -15.49 2.15
N HIS A 332 -16.91 -15.33 2.54
CA HIS A 332 -16.01 -16.43 2.86
C HIS A 332 -15.98 -16.74 4.38
N GLY A 333 -16.93 -16.23 5.16
CA GLY A 333 -16.96 -16.41 6.62
C GLY A 333 -15.94 -15.55 7.36
N VAL A 334 -15.18 -14.74 6.63
CA VAL A 334 -14.16 -13.83 7.15
C VAL A 334 -14.82 -12.48 7.45
N GLN A 335 -14.88 -12.07 8.72
CA GLN A 335 -15.28 -10.70 9.04
C GLN A 335 -14.09 -9.79 8.75
N HIS A 336 -14.29 -8.79 7.86
CA HIS A 336 -13.28 -7.79 7.52
C HIS A 336 -12.60 -7.19 8.77
N ALA A 337 -13.43 -6.79 9.75
CA ALA A 337 -12.97 -6.22 11.00
C ALA A 337 -12.13 -7.18 11.86
N ASP A 338 -12.19 -8.50 11.64
CA ASP A 338 -11.39 -9.47 12.37
C ASP A 338 -10.05 -9.76 11.70
N SER A 339 -10.00 -9.78 10.36
CA SER A 339 -8.75 -9.96 9.60
C SER A 339 -7.86 -8.73 9.57
N ASP A 340 -8.44 -7.53 9.66
CA ASP A 340 -7.68 -6.27 9.65
C ASP A 340 -7.13 -5.90 11.04
N LYS A 341 -7.26 -6.83 12.01
CA LYS A 341 -6.61 -6.72 13.32
C LYS A 341 -5.13 -7.07 13.22
N PRO A 342 -4.32 -6.67 14.20
CA PRO A 342 -2.97 -7.17 14.35
C PRO A 342 -2.93 -8.70 14.25
N PRO A 343 -1.90 -9.25 13.59
CA PRO A 343 -1.84 -10.68 13.43
C PRO A 343 -1.61 -11.34 14.78
N ILE A 344 -2.38 -12.37 15.06
CA ILE A 344 -2.25 -13.18 16.28
C ILE A 344 -0.98 -14.01 16.21
N SER A 345 -0.59 -14.43 15.00
CA SER A 345 0.60 -15.24 14.76
C SER A 345 1.07 -15.15 13.31
N PHE A 346 2.27 -15.65 13.06
CA PHE A 346 2.81 -15.92 11.74
C PHE A 346 2.92 -17.44 11.55
N ASP A 347 2.48 -17.95 10.39
CA ASP A 347 2.60 -19.36 10.02
C ASP A 347 4.07 -19.77 9.87
N GLU A 348 4.39 -21.06 10.08
CA GLU A 348 5.75 -21.59 9.94
C GLU A 348 6.36 -21.31 8.55
N SER A 349 5.54 -21.15 7.51
CA SER A 349 6.03 -20.72 6.18
C SER A 349 6.80 -19.40 6.22
N CYS A 350 6.49 -18.49 7.13
CA CYS A 350 7.15 -17.19 7.24
C CYS A 350 8.55 -17.24 7.84
N TYR A 351 8.96 -18.36 8.43
CA TYR A 351 10.27 -18.52 9.06
C TYR A 351 11.23 -19.39 8.25
N GLN A 352 10.80 -19.88 7.08
CA GLN A 352 11.60 -20.77 6.23
C GLN A 352 12.54 -19.96 5.33
N SER A 353 13.84 -20.16 5.49
CA SER A 353 14.87 -19.44 4.71
C SER A 353 14.82 -19.68 3.21
N GLU A 354 14.33 -20.85 2.79
CA GLU A 354 14.19 -21.23 1.37
C GLU A 354 12.86 -20.79 0.76
N ASN A 355 11.95 -20.23 1.56
CA ASN A 355 10.67 -19.78 1.04
C ASN A 355 10.88 -18.52 0.19
N PRO A 356 10.51 -18.53 -1.10
CA PRO A 356 10.63 -17.34 -1.93
C PRO A 356 9.70 -16.22 -1.45
N ILE A 357 8.62 -16.53 -0.74
CA ILE A 357 7.66 -15.54 -0.27
C ILE A 357 8.08 -15.06 1.12
N LEU A 358 8.34 -13.77 1.21
CA LEU A 358 8.79 -13.12 2.44
C LEU A 358 7.62 -12.79 3.35
N ASP A 359 7.89 -12.53 4.63
CA ASP A 359 6.90 -11.93 5.53
C ASP A 359 6.71 -10.43 5.21
N PRO A 360 5.57 -9.82 5.59
CA PRO A 360 5.27 -8.42 5.27
C PRO A 360 6.27 -7.42 5.85
N ILE A 361 6.95 -7.74 6.96
CA ILE A 361 7.96 -6.86 7.57
C ILE A 361 9.22 -6.90 6.72
N THR A 362 9.73 -8.09 6.38
CA THR A 362 10.90 -8.24 5.51
C THR A 362 10.62 -7.68 4.12
N ALA A 363 9.45 -7.95 3.54
CA ALA A 363 9.08 -7.43 2.23
C ALA A 363 9.04 -5.89 2.22
N SER A 364 8.44 -5.29 3.25
CA SER A 364 8.41 -3.83 3.42
C SER A 364 9.81 -3.26 3.63
N ALA A 365 10.68 -3.92 4.41
CA ALA A 365 12.05 -3.47 4.65
C ALA A 365 12.88 -3.47 3.35
N ILE A 366 12.68 -4.46 2.48
CA ILE A 366 13.30 -4.48 1.16
C ILE A 366 12.75 -3.35 0.28
N ALA A 367 11.43 -3.09 0.28
CA ALA A 367 10.88 -1.96 -0.46
C ALA A 367 11.46 -0.61 0.01
N ILE A 368 11.65 -0.42 1.33
CA ILE A 368 12.37 0.73 1.89
C ILE A 368 13.81 0.77 1.38
N TRP A 369 14.52 -0.36 1.46
CA TRP A 369 15.91 -0.46 0.99
C TRP A 369 16.04 -0.04 -0.48
N TYR A 370 15.14 -0.52 -1.34
CA TYR A 370 15.01 -0.16 -2.74
C TYR A 370 14.83 1.35 -2.94
N ALA A 371 13.92 1.95 -2.19
CA ALA A 371 13.65 3.38 -2.26
C ALA A 371 14.87 4.22 -1.84
N MET A 372 15.66 3.74 -0.87
CA MET A 372 16.83 4.45 -0.37
C MET A 372 18.09 4.26 -1.24
N GLN A 373 18.09 3.34 -2.22
CA GLN A 373 19.25 3.16 -3.10
C GLN A 373 19.41 4.33 -4.07
N THR A 374 20.62 4.89 -4.13
CA THR A 374 20.99 5.93 -5.10
C THR A 374 21.08 5.38 -6.52
N GLU A 375 21.46 4.11 -6.67
CA GLU A 375 21.51 3.42 -7.96
C GLU A 375 20.22 2.62 -8.18
N GLN A 376 19.84 2.43 -9.45
CA GLN A 376 18.72 1.55 -9.78
C GLN A 376 19.13 0.10 -9.43
N PRO A 377 18.42 -0.56 -8.50
CA PRO A 377 18.70 -1.95 -8.16
C PRO A 377 18.56 -2.88 -9.38
N GLU A 378 19.30 -3.99 -9.37
CA GLU A 378 19.39 -4.93 -10.50
C GLU A 378 18.06 -5.57 -10.89
N PHE A 379 17.12 -5.71 -9.94
CA PHE A 379 15.79 -6.26 -10.18
C PHE A 379 14.74 -5.17 -10.01
N SER A 380 13.68 -5.17 -10.81
CA SER A 380 12.59 -4.20 -10.67
C SER A 380 11.72 -4.48 -9.43
N ILE A 381 11.07 -3.44 -8.90
CA ILE A 381 10.10 -3.59 -7.81
C ILE A 381 8.93 -4.49 -8.26
N GLU A 382 8.55 -4.47 -9.53
CA GLU A 382 7.52 -5.37 -10.09
C GLU A 382 7.92 -6.84 -9.96
N SER A 383 9.15 -7.20 -10.34
CA SER A 383 9.67 -8.56 -10.20
C SER A 383 9.80 -8.98 -8.74
N PHE A 384 10.21 -8.05 -7.87
CA PHE A 384 10.23 -8.28 -6.43
C PHE A 384 8.84 -8.60 -5.89
N LEU A 385 7.84 -7.78 -6.19
CA LEU A 385 6.46 -7.99 -5.74
C LEU A 385 5.90 -9.32 -6.26
N ALA A 386 6.08 -9.60 -7.55
CA ALA A 386 5.64 -10.84 -8.18
C ALA A 386 6.17 -12.07 -7.42
N LYS A 387 7.49 -12.14 -7.23
CA LYS A 387 8.16 -13.31 -6.68
C LYS A 387 8.04 -13.42 -5.16
N HIS A 388 8.24 -12.32 -4.46
CA HIS A 388 8.48 -12.31 -3.01
C HIS A 388 7.26 -11.91 -2.18
N VAL A 389 6.24 -11.29 -2.80
CA VAL A 389 4.98 -10.93 -2.13
C VAL A 389 3.84 -11.82 -2.61
N TYR A 390 3.65 -11.96 -3.92
CA TYR A 390 2.51 -12.68 -4.49
C TYR A 390 2.78 -14.17 -4.78
N GLY A 391 4.03 -14.55 -5.07
CA GLY A 391 4.45 -15.93 -5.30
C GLY A 391 4.26 -16.42 -6.74
N GLU A 392 4.50 -15.56 -7.73
CA GLU A 392 4.46 -15.82 -9.18
C GLU A 392 5.76 -16.41 -9.74
#